data_AF-A0A1M6C0W2-F1
#
_entry.id   AF-A0A1M6C0W2-F1
#
_cell.length_a   1.000
_cell.length_b   1.000
_cell.length_c   1.000
_cell.angle_alpha   90.00
_cell.angle_beta   90.00
_cell.angle_gamma   90.00
#
_symmetry.space_group_name_H-M   'P 1'
#
loop_
_entity.id
_entity.type
_entity.pdbx_description
1 polymer ?
#
loop_
_entity_poly.entity_id
_entity_poly.type
_entity_poly.pdbx_seq_one_letter_code
_entity_poly.pdbx_strand_id
1 'polypeptide(L)'
;MIRNIFLLVLSALAAWSCTATDDEMPQGPANGTQPADARNSLCITIAPKPAFTQAAITMPDGKNSTNTRALQTEKETKWEKGDVVWLYASFTTGSGERPYYSALKYTGTTWRYLTENEADEFGLKTFGSYHFNRTLIYDNLGGSGKFISVKIYAYYTGNGKPDKNGIITIPSPDSGTSVPVMQASSVSGDFSRPLTLSFTYRCSRLRIPAGYSLEMENYGYYASYQLGDMSLPGPNYSTTPLQLSAADKDRDVFLLPVADANGTPVPVTLTLNGGAKWTFTPQLPTGTGSVTDYYGQSYTLPALGSGSVTPGGM
;
A
#
# COMPACT_ATOMS: atom_id res chain seq x y z
N MET A 1 -21.34 54.11 -30.97
CA MET A 1 -21.93 52.78 -31.24
C MET A 1 -21.41 51.83 -30.17
N ILE A 2 -22.10 51.76 -29.03
CA ILE A 2 -21.75 50.96 -27.84
C ILE A 2 -23.02 50.18 -27.53
N ARG A 3 -22.94 48.86 -27.47
CA ARG A 3 -24.12 48.01 -27.25
C ARG A 3 -24.06 47.41 -25.84
N ASN A 4 -24.88 47.99 -24.98
CA ASN A 4 -25.31 47.47 -23.68
C ASN A 4 -26.05 46.13 -23.86
N ILE A 5 -25.71 45.13 -23.03
CA ILE A 5 -26.68 44.13 -22.54
C ILE A 5 -26.37 43.88 -21.06
N PHE A 6 -27.23 44.42 -20.20
CA PHE A 6 -27.32 44.14 -18.76
C PHE A 6 -28.53 43.24 -18.54
N LEU A 7 -28.40 42.32 -17.57
CA LEU A 7 -29.43 41.67 -16.76
C LEU A 7 -30.35 40.61 -17.40
N LEU A 8 -30.13 39.36 -16.99
CA LEU A 8 -31.23 38.52 -16.50
C LEU A 8 -30.77 37.73 -15.26
N VAL A 9 -31.47 38.00 -14.16
CA VAL A 9 -31.21 37.54 -12.79
C VAL A 9 -32.10 36.32 -12.50
N LEU A 10 -31.47 35.27 -11.97
CA LEU A 10 -31.91 34.38 -10.89
C LEU A 10 -33.35 33.77 -10.93
N SER A 11 -33.43 32.47 -11.21
CA SER A 11 -34.40 31.47 -10.69
C SER A 11 -34.06 30.11 -11.37
N ALA A 12 -33.93 28.95 -10.73
CA ALA A 12 -34.35 28.49 -9.42
C ALA A 12 -33.42 27.36 -8.92
N LEU A 13 -33.15 27.37 -7.61
CA LEU A 13 -32.87 26.16 -6.82
C LEU A 13 -34.11 25.24 -6.85
N ALA A 14 -33.87 23.94 -6.65
CA ALA A 14 -34.83 22.85 -6.41
C ALA A 14 -35.17 21.96 -7.63
N ALA A 15 -34.29 20.98 -7.87
CA ALA A 15 -34.70 19.61 -8.25
C ALA A 15 -33.55 18.62 -7.98
N TRP A 16 -33.09 18.53 -6.73
CA TRP A 16 -32.44 17.31 -6.22
C TRP A 16 -33.46 16.61 -5.32
N SER A 17 -34.31 15.80 -5.96
CA SER A 17 -35.17 14.83 -5.31
C SER A 17 -35.22 13.61 -6.23
N CYS A 18 -34.46 12.58 -5.82
CA CYS A 18 -34.56 11.15 -6.11
C CYS A 18 -35.31 10.71 -7.38
N THR A 19 -34.57 10.09 -8.30
CA THR A 19 -34.87 8.78 -8.90
C THR A 19 -33.65 8.34 -9.70
N ALA A 20 -32.61 7.85 -8.99
CA ALA A 20 -31.60 6.99 -9.59
C ALA A 20 -31.93 5.56 -9.15
N THR A 21 -32.86 4.95 -9.87
CA THR A 21 -33.01 3.50 -9.92
C THR A 21 -31.75 2.92 -10.56
N ASP A 22 -31.05 2.06 -9.82
CA ASP A 22 -30.08 1.08 -10.27
C ASP A 22 -29.20 1.51 -11.46
N ASP A 23 -28.17 2.34 -11.18
CA ASP A 23 -27.01 2.38 -12.05
C ASP A 23 -26.27 1.04 -11.90
N GLU A 24 -26.53 0.17 -12.87
CA GLU A 24 -25.77 -1.04 -13.15
C GLU A 24 -24.28 -0.76 -13.01
N MET A 25 -23.64 -1.48 -12.08
CA MET A 25 -22.19 -1.71 -12.13
C MET A 25 -21.82 -2.13 -13.55
N PRO A 26 -20.79 -1.52 -14.18
CA PRO A 26 -20.37 -1.99 -15.49
C PRO A 26 -19.84 -3.42 -15.35
N GLN A 27 -20.63 -4.39 -15.80
CA GLN A 27 -20.16 -5.71 -16.18
C GLN A 27 -19.24 -5.51 -17.39
N GLY A 28 -17.93 -5.48 -17.18
CA GLY A 28 -16.98 -5.48 -18.29
C GLY A 28 -16.91 -6.87 -18.94
N PRO A 29 -17.04 -7.02 -20.27
CA PRO A 29 -16.70 -8.26 -20.93
C PRO A 29 -15.28 -8.23 -21.53
N ALA A 30 -14.58 -9.33 -21.26
CA ALA A 30 -13.68 -10.08 -22.15
C ALA A 30 -12.91 -9.34 -23.25
N ASN A 31 -11.57 -9.27 -23.11
CA ASN A 31 -10.63 -9.38 -24.25
C ASN A 31 -9.18 -9.73 -23.83
N GLY A 32 -9.02 -10.45 -22.72
CA GLY A 32 -7.86 -11.30 -22.51
C GLY A 32 -8.36 -12.73 -22.60
N THR A 33 -7.67 -13.60 -23.35
CA THR A 33 -7.96 -15.04 -23.36
C THR A 33 -7.98 -15.52 -21.92
N GLN A 34 -9.17 -15.76 -21.39
CA GLN A 34 -9.34 -16.33 -20.06
C GLN A 34 -8.63 -17.69 -20.10
N PRO A 35 -7.74 -18.04 -19.14
CA PRO A 35 -7.13 -19.36 -19.13
C PRO A 35 -8.22 -20.44 -19.22
N ALA A 36 -7.97 -21.54 -19.93
CA ALA A 36 -8.94 -22.62 -20.09
C ALA A 36 -9.50 -23.13 -18.74
N ASP A 37 -8.73 -22.96 -17.66
CA ASP A 37 -9.01 -23.38 -16.28
C ASP A 37 -9.93 -22.42 -15.49
N ALA A 38 -10.39 -21.34 -16.10
CA ALA A 38 -10.95 -20.21 -15.37
C ALA A 38 -12.43 -20.33 -14.95
N ARG A 39 -13.16 -21.37 -15.40
CA ARG A 39 -14.54 -21.59 -14.94
C ARG A 39 -14.65 -21.93 -13.45
N ASN A 40 -13.57 -22.47 -12.87
CA ASN A 40 -13.51 -22.93 -11.48
C ASN A 40 -12.38 -22.26 -10.69
N SER A 41 -11.92 -21.10 -11.16
CA SER A 41 -10.89 -20.31 -10.50
C SER A 41 -11.56 -19.28 -9.59
N LEU A 42 -10.95 -18.97 -8.45
CA LEU A 42 -11.51 -17.97 -7.57
C LEU A 42 -11.55 -16.60 -8.27
N CYS A 43 -12.71 -15.94 -8.25
CA CYS A 43 -12.84 -14.56 -8.69
C CYS A 43 -12.40 -13.61 -7.57
N ILE A 44 -11.31 -12.87 -7.77
CA ILE A 44 -10.78 -11.93 -6.78
C ILE A 44 -10.80 -10.52 -7.36
N THR A 45 -11.35 -9.58 -6.60
CA THR A 45 -11.32 -8.16 -6.90
C THR A 45 -10.37 -7.47 -5.92
N ILE A 46 -9.47 -6.64 -6.42
CA ILE A 46 -8.61 -5.79 -5.58
C ILE A 46 -9.25 -4.42 -5.50
N ALA A 47 -9.51 -3.95 -4.27
CA ALA A 47 -10.02 -2.60 -4.05
C ALA A 47 -9.04 -1.53 -4.54
N PRO A 48 -9.49 -0.28 -4.76
CA PRO A 48 -8.57 0.84 -4.97
C PRO A 48 -7.50 0.88 -3.88
N LYS A 49 -6.29 1.30 -4.26
CA LYS A 49 -5.18 1.41 -3.31
C LYS A 49 -5.56 2.43 -2.23
N PRO A 50 -5.41 2.07 -0.94
CA PRO A 50 -5.85 2.94 0.16
C PRO A 50 -5.09 4.27 0.16
N ALA A 51 -5.75 5.34 0.56
CA ALA A 51 -5.10 6.62 0.82
C ALA A 51 -4.31 6.58 2.15
N PHE A 52 -3.29 7.43 2.27
CA PHE A 52 -2.64 7.66 3.54
C PHE A 52 -3.45 8.66 4.38
N THR A 53 -3.44 8.46 5.69
CA THR A 53 -3.98 9.42 6.66
C THR A 53 -2.91 10.45 6.98
N GLN A 54 -3.23 11.74 6.86
CA GLN A 54 -2.31 12.81 7.26
C GLN A 54 -2.05 12.73 8.77
N ALA A 55 -0.78 12.60 9.16
CA ALA A 55 -0.36 12.56 10.55
C ALA A 55 0.16 13.93 11.02
N ALA A 56 0.04 14.16 12.33
CA ALA A 56 0.62 15.33 12.99
C ALA A 56 2.13 15.16 13.19
N ILE A 57 2.84 16.29 13.19
CA ILE A 57 4.25 16.38 13.56
C ILE A 57 4.40 17.37 14.71
N THR A 58 5.26 17.04 15.67
CA THR A 58 5.65 17.97 16.74
C THR A 58 6.94 18.65 16.35
N MET A 59 6.93 19.99 16.33
CA MET A 59 8.06 20.83 15.99
C MET A 59 9.01 21.02 17.20
N PRO A 60 10.23 21.54 17.03
CA PRO A 60 11.18 21.75 18.13
C PRO A 60 10.68 22.64 19.26
N ASP A 61 9.74 23.54 18.98
CA ASP A 61 9.09 24.42 19.96
C ASP A 61 8.01 23.71 20.80
N GLY A 62 7.87 22.38 20.64
CA GLY A 62 6.88 21.56 21.32
C GLY A 62 5.45 21.75 20.80
N LYS A 63 5.23 22.62 19.81
CA LYS A 63 3.90 22.85 19.24
C LYS A 63 3.64 21.86 18.11
N ASN A 64 2.40 21.38 18.05
CA ASN A 64 1.96 20.59 16.92
C ASN A 64 1.80 21.52 15.71
N SER A 65 2.45 21.18 14.60
CA SER A 65 2.21 21.89 13.35
C SER A 65 0.83 21.49 12.81
N THR A 66 -0.12 22.41 12.89
CA THR A 66 -1.44 22.31 12.22
C THR A 66 -1.38 22.79 10.76
N ASN A 67 -0.23 23.35 10.34
CA ASN A 67 0.00 23.90 9.00
C ASN A 67 0.34 22.87 7.92
N THR A 68 0.11 21.58 8.19
CA THR A 68 0.09 20.53 7.15
C THR A 68 -1.19 20.58 6.28
N ARG A 69 -2.08 21.56 6.49
CA ARG A 69 -3.29 21.83 5.68
C ARG A 69 -3.03 22.60 4.37
N ALA A 70 -1.89 22.44 3.72
CA ALA A 70 -1.97 22.47 2.26
C ALA A 70 -2.71 21.19 1.90
N LEU A 71 -3.97 21.29 1.49
CA LEU A 71 -4.71 20.19 0.87
C LEU A 71 -3.81 19.60 -0.23
N GLN A 72 -3.03 18.58 0.11
CA GLN A 72 -2.55 17.65 -0.87
C GLN A 72 -3.83 16.98 -1.34
N THR A 73 -4.34 17.51 -2.45
CA THR A 73 -5.14 16.77 -3.39
C THR A 73 -4.23 15.65 -3.86
N GLU A 74 -4.08 14.62 -3.03
CA GLU A 74 -3.48 13.38 -3.46
C GLU A 74 -4.35 12.92 -4.61
N LYS A 75 -3.79 13.02 -5.81
CA LYS A 75 -4.17 12.14 -6.89
C LYS A 75 -4.10 10.75 -6.26
N GLU A 76 -5.26 10.15 -6.01
CA GLU A 76 -5.41 8.87 -5.32
C GLU A 76 -4.24 7.98 -5.71
N THR A 77 -3.49 7.46 -4.74
CA THR A 77 -2.43 6.49 -5.08
C THR A 77 -3.09 5.40 -5.91
N LYS A 78 -2.62 5.20 -7.14
CA LYS A 78 -3.21 4.20 -8.05
C LYS A 78 -2.34 2.96 -8.06
N TRP A 79 -2.97 1.86 -8.43
CA TRP A 79 -2.25 0.70 -8.92
C TRP A 79 -1.62 1.03 -10.26
N GLU A 80 -0.38 0.61 -10.46
CA GLU A 80 0.38 0.85 -11.68
C GLU A 80 0.46 -0.41 -12.52
N LYS A 81 0.47 -0.23 -13.85
CA LYS A 81 0.59 -1.37 -14.77
C LYS A 81 1.88 -2.12 -14.44
N GLY A 82 1.76 -3.41 -14.14
CA GLY A 82 2.86 -4.26 -13.75
C GLY A 82 2.86 -4.63 -12.26
N ASP A 83 2.12 -3.90 -11.42
CA ASP A 83 2.02 -4.20 -9.98
C ASP A 83 1.57 -5.64 -9.75
N VAL A 84 2.23 -6.32 -8.81
CA VAL A 84 1.94 -7.71 -8.44
C VAL A 84 1.50 -7.79 -6.97
N VAL A 85 0.40 -8.50 -6.74
CA VAL A 85 -0.08 -8.89 -5.41
C VAL A 85 0.13 -10.39 -5.26
N TRP A 86 0.80 -10.78 -4.18
CA TRP A 86 1.04 -12.17 -3.82
C TRP A 86 -0.07 -12.68 -2.91
N LEU A 87 -0.54 -13.90 -3.16
CA LEU A 87 -1.66 -14.50 -2.47
C LEU A 87 -1.21 -15.76 -1.75
N TYR A 88 -1.63 -15.90 -0.50
CA TYR A 88 -1.76 -17.17 0.20
C TYR A 88 -3.24 -17.50 0.31
N ALA A 89 -3.63 -18.71 -0.06
CA ALA A 89 -4.99 -19.21 0.01
C ALA A 89 -5.01 -20.54 0.76
N SER A 90 -5.69 -20.57 1.91
CA SER A 90 -6.00 -21.82 2.62
C SER A 90 -7.43 -22.23 2.30
N PHE A 91 -7.58 -23.30 1.53
CA PHE A 91 -8.90 -23.88 1.26
C PHE A 91 -9.26 -24.91 2.31
N THR A 92 -10.45 -24.79 2.89
CA THR A 92 -10.96 -25.74 3.85
C THR A 92 -11.76 -26.83 3.14
N THR A 93 -11.51 -28.08 3.53
CA THR A 93 -12.31 -29.26 3.17
C THR A 93 -12.86 -29.91 4.44
N GLY A 94 -13.77 -30.87 4.31
CA GLY A 94 -14.17 -31.72 5.44
C GLY A 94 -13.02 -32.54 6.06
N SER A 95 -11.87 -32.63 5.38
CA SER A 95 -10.67 -33.37 5.82
C SER A 95 -9.52 -32.48 6.31
N GLY A 96 -9.74 -31.17 6.41
CA GLY A 96 -8.74 -30.19 6.83
C GLY A 96 -8.41 -29.15 5.76
N GLU A 97 -7.34 -28.40 6.00
CA GLU A 97 -6.91 -27.27 5.16
C GLU A 97 -5.93 -27.69 4.06
N ARG A 98 -5.96 -26.96 2.94
CA ARG A 98 -5.08 -27.11 1.79
C ARG A 98 -4.52 -25.74 1.40
N PRO A 99 -3.26 -25.43 1.77
CA PRO A 99 -2.64 -24.17 1.47
C PRO A 99 -2.06 -24.15 0.06
N TYR A 100 -2.27 -23.04 -0.64
CA TYR A 100 -1.64 -22.72 -1.91
C TYR A 100 -1.18 -21.27 -1.90
N TYR A 101 -0.30 -20.94 -2.84
CA TYR A 101 0.03 -19.57 -3.12
C TYR A 101 -0.14 -19.25 -4.61
N SER A 102 -0.40 -17.98 -4.88
CA SER A 102 -0.68 -17.48 -6.23
C SER A 102 -0.27 -16.01 -6.33
N ALA A 103 -0.55 -15.38 -7.47
CA ALA A 103 -0.34 -13.97 -7.66
C ALA A 103 -1.32 -13.37 -8.67
N LEU A 104 -1.65 -12.10 -8.47
CA LEU A 104 -2.40 -11.28 -9.39
C LEU A 104 -1.50 -10.16 -9.90
N LYS A 105 -1.61 -9.83 -11.19
CA LYS A 105 -0.88 -8.73 -11.82
C LYS A 105 -1.86 -7.70 -12.38
N TYR A 106 -1.58 -6.42 -12.13
CA TYR A 106 -2.36 -5.32 -12.66
C TYR A 106 -1.94 -4.99 -14.08
N THR A 107 -2.91 -4.95 -15.00
CA THR A 107 -2.69 -4.68 -16.43
C THR A 107 -2.69 -3.18 -16.77
N GLY A 108 -3.01 -2.33 -15.80
CA GLY A 108 -3.30 -0.90 -15.98
C GLY A 108 -4.79 -0.58 -16.00
N THR A 109 -5.65 -1.60 -16.13
CA THR A 109 -7.11 -1.47 -16.05
C THR A 109 -7.73 -2.52 -15.14
N THR A 110 -7.27 -3.77 -15.22
CA THR A 110 -7.81 -4.89 -14.44
C THR A 110 -6.72 -5.74 -13.80
N TRP A 111 -7.09 -6.45 -12.75
CA TRP A 111 -6.31 -7.50 -12.12
C TRP A 111 -6.59 -8.86 -12.75
N ARG A 112 -5.54 -9.64 -12.97
CA ARG A 112 -5.66 -11.01 -13.47
C ARG A 112 -4.61 -11.91 -12.84
N TYR A 113 -4.87 -13.21 -12.84
CA TYR A 113 -3.81 -14.19 -12.58
C TYR A 113 -2.66 -14.05 -13.58
N LEU A 114 -1.49 -14.52 -13.17
CA LEU A 114 -0.33 -14.59 -14.03
C LEU A 114 -0.60 -15.50 -15.24
N THR A 115 -0.05 -15.13 -16.39
CA THR A 115 0.07 -16.06 -17.53
C THR A 115 1.11 -17.13 -17.18
N GLU A 116 1.13 -18.24 -17.93
CA GLU A 116 2.15 -19.29 -17.76
C GLU A 116 3.55 -18.71 -17.96
N ASN A 117 3.78 -17.98 -19.05
CA ASN A 117 5.05 -17.32 -19.32
C ASN A 117 5.51 -16.38 -18.19
N GLU A 118 4.58 -15.60 -17.59
CA GLU A 118 4.93 -14.74 -16.45
C GLU A 118 5.27 -15.57 -15.21
N ALA A 119 4.50 -16.63 -14.92
CA ALA A 119 4.80 -17.51 -13.79
C ALA A 119 6.16 -18.21 -13.96
N ASP A 120 6.50 -18.63 -15.17
CA ASP A 120 7.79 -19.21 -15.55
C ASP A 120 8.92 -18.18 -15.45
N GLU A 121 8.69 -16.94 -15.88
CA GLU A 121 9.66 -15.83 -15.75
C GLU A 121 9.96 -15.51 -14.28
N PHE A 122 8.95 -15.62 -13.40
CA PHE A 122 9.12 -15.50 -11.96
C PHE A 122 9.68 -16.79 -11.31
N GLY A 123 9.84 -17.88 -12.06
CA GLY A 123 10.33 -19.15 -11.54
C GLY A 123 9.41 -19.77 -10.47
N LEU A 124 8.10 -19.51 -10.55
CA LEU A 124 7.13 -19.94 -9.54
C LEU A 124 6.90 -21.45 -9.63
N LYS A 125 7.09 -22.12 -8.50
CA LYS A 125 7.00 -23.57 -8.36
C LYS A 125 6.72 -23.91 -6.90
N THR A 126 6.57 -25.18 -6.57
CA THR A 126 6.50 -25.57 -5.16
C THR A 126 7.79 -25.21 -4.43
N PHE A 127 7.68 -24.40 -3.38
CA PHE A 127 8.78 -24.05 -2.47
C PHE A 127 8.52 -24.71 -1.12
N GLY A 128 9.29 -25.75 -0.76
CA GLY A 128 9.04 -26.49 0.48
C GLY A 128 7.62 -27.08 0.52
N SER A 129 6.84 -26.70 1.54
CA SER A 129 5.42 -27.09 1.70
C SER A 129 4.43 -26.13 1.00
N TYR A 130 4.91 -25.08 0.34
CA TYR A 130 4.06 -24.08 -0.32
C TYR A 130 3.84 -24.43 -1.78
N HIS A 131 2.62 -24.85 -2.11
CA HIS A 131 2.26 -25.27 -3.46
C HIS A 131 1.78 -24.09 -4.30
N PHE A 132 2.43 -23.86 -5.45
CA PHE A 132 1.97 -22.86 -6.41
C PHE A 132 0.71 -23.34 -7.12
N ASN A 133 -0.34 -22.53 -7.05
CA ASN A 133 -1.57 -22.73 -7.82
C ASN A 133 -1.90 -21.42 -8.54
N ARG A 134 -1.52 -21.35 -9.82
CA ARG A 134 -1.54 -20.12 -10.62
C ARG A 134 -2.91 -19.42 -10.65
N THR A 135 -4.01 -20.16 -10.70
CA THR A 135 -5.36 -19.59 -10.83
C THR A 135 -6.27 -19.89 -9.64
N LEU A 136 -5.76 -20.53 -8.59
CA LEU A 136 -6.52 -20.91 -7.39
C LEU A 136 -7.81 -21.67 -7.74
N ILE A 137 -7.66 -22.74 -8.53
CA ILE A 137 -8.78 -23.61 -8.91
C ILE A 137 -9.35 -24.27 -7.65
N TYR A 138 -10.66 -24.13 -7.44
CA TYR A 138 -11.37 -24.68 -6.28
C TYR A 138 -12.10 -26.00 -6.57
N ASP A 139 -12.02 -26.50 -7.80
CA ASP A 139 -12.50 -27.84 -8.14
C ASP A 139 -11.40 -28.88 -7.91
N ASN A 140 -11.72 -29.92 -7.15
CA ASN A 140 -10.77 -30.96 -6.79
C ASN A 140 -10.46 -31.85 -8.00
N LEU A 141 -9.23 -31.78 -8.53
CA LEU A 141 -8.73 -32.64 -9.61
C LEU A 141 -8.81 -34.15 -9.28
N GLY A 142 -8.93 -34.52 -7.99
CA GLY A 142 -8.99 -35.90 -7.50
C GLY A 142 -10.35 -36.40 -7.01
N GLY A 143 -11.44 -35.65 -7.21
CA GLY A 143 -12.81 -36.17 -7.02
C GLY A 143 -13.31 -36.38 -5.58
N SER A 144 -12.56 -36.04 -4.52
CA SER A 144 -13.03 -36.23 -3.14
C SER A 144 -13.15 -34.91 -2.37
N GLY A 145 -14.34 -34.31 -2.42
CA GLY A 145 -14.77 -33.16 -1.59
C GLY A 145 -14.61 -31.81 -2.26
N LYS A 146 -15.72 -31.07 -2.40
CA LYS A 146 -15.70 -29.63 -2.73
C LYS A 146 -15.09 -28.85 -1.57
N PHE A 147 -14.29 -27.81 -1.87
CA PHE A 147 -13.90 -26.85 -0.84
C PHE A 147 -15.15 -26.17 -0.28
N ILE A 148 -15.17 -25.98 1.05
CA ILE A 148 -16.32 -25.39 1.76
C ILE A 148 -16.08 -23.92 2.09
N SER A 149 -14.82 -23.50 2.18
CA SER A 149 -14.44 -22.11 2.35
C SER A 149 -12.99 -21.90 1.93
N VAL A 150 -12.62 -20.64 1.75
CA VAL A 150 -11.24 -20.20 1.52
C VAL A 150 -10.93 -19.02 2.41
N LYS A 151 -9.73 -19.03 2.99
CA LYS A 151 -9.11 -17.90 3.67
C LYS A 151 -7.95 -17.39 2.83
N ILE A 152 -8.00 -16.11 2.47
CA ILE A 152 -6.96 -15.45 1.67
C ILE A 152 -6.23 -14.43 2.51
N TYR A 153 -4.91 -14.46 2.39
CA TYR A 153 -4.02 -13.40 2.78
C TYR A 153 -3.31 -12.91 1.53
N ALA A 154 -3.22 -11.60 1.37
CA ALA A 154 -2.64 -10.98 0.20
C ALA A 154 -1.63 -9.91 0.60
N TYR A 155 -0.54 -9.83 -0.16
CA TYR A 155 0.59 -8.97 0.13
C TYR A 155 1.03 -8.21 -1.11
N TYR A 156 1.20 -6.90 -0.95
CA TYR A 156 1.88 -6.08 -1.93
C TYR A 156 3.25 -5.70 -1.37
N THR A 157 4.30 -6.18 -2.03
CA THR A 157 5.71 -6.01 -1.62
C THR A 157 6.53 -5.34 -2.72
N GLY A 158 5.85 -4.63 -3.63
CA GLY A 158 6.45 -3.99 -4.80
C GLY A 158 6.68 -4.96 -5.94
N ASN A 159 7.48 -4.54 -6.92
CA ASN A 159 7.73 -5.30 -8.15
C ASN A 159 8.98 -6.20 -8.08
N GLY A 160 9.44 -6.51 -6.86
CA GLY A 160 10.54 -7.44 -6.63
C GLY A 160 10.19 -8.85 -7.09
N LYS A 161 11.15 -9.52 -7.73
CA LYS A 161 11.03 -10.94 -8.12
C LYS A 161 11.43 -11.84 -6.95
N PRO A 162 10.79 -13.00 -6.76
CA PRO A 162 11.25 -13.99 -5.80
C PRO A 162 12.61 -14.57 -6.23
N ASP A 163 13.45 -14.90 -5.26
CA ASP A 163 14.68 -15.64 -5.48
C ASP A 163 14.42 -17.15 -5.67
N LYS A 164 15.49 -17.94 -5.79
CA LYS A 164 15.42 -19.40 -5.98
C LYS A 164 14.73 -20.15 -4.81
N ASN A 165 14.58 -19.51 -3.66
CA ASN A 165 13.93 -20.05 -2.45
C ASN A 165 12.51 -19.48 -2.26
N GLY A 166 12.03 -18.62 -3.17
CA GLY A 166 10.74 -17.98 -3.05
C GLY A 166 10.75 -16.76 -2.11
N ILE A 167 11.92 -16.17 -1.81
CA ILE A 167 12.01 -14.96 -1.00
C ILE A 167 12.00 -13.74 -1.92
N ILE A 168 11.08 -12.83 -1.68
CA ILE A 168 11.09 -11.49 -2.29
C ILE A 168 11.82 -10.56 -1.34
N THR A 169 12.94 -10.00 -1.79
CA THR A 169 13.63 -8.92 -1.09
C THR A 169 12.89 -7.61 -1.30
N ILE A 170 12.56 -6.94 -0.20
CA ILE A 170 11.95 -5.62 -0.20
C ILE A 170 13.07 -4.60 -0.01
N PRO A 171 13.21 -3.61 -0.91
CA PRO A 171 14.25 -2.60 -0.81
C PRO A 171 14.22 -1.88 0.54
N SER A 172 15.39 -1.71 1.14
CA SER A 172 15.53 -0.92 2.36
C SER A 172 15.29 0.57 2.07
N PRO A 173 14.82 1.36 3.06
CA PRO A 173 14.53 2.79 2.89
C PRO A 173 15.69 3.65 2.38
N ASP A 174 16.94 3.23 2.58
CA ASP A 174 18.18 3.89 2.14
C ASP A 174 18.62 3.52 0.72
N SER A 175 18.02 2.50 0.09
CA SER A 175 18.43 1.98 -1.22
C SER A 175 18.10 2.89 -2.42
N GLY A 176 17.43 4.01 -2.19
CA GLY A 176 16.92 4.91 -3.24
C GLY A 176 15.63 4.42 -3.91
N THR A 177 15.16 3.22 -3.59
CA THR A 177 13.83 2.70 -3.94
C THR A 177 13.11 2.31 -2.66
N SER A 178 11.85 2.68 -2.50
CA SER A 178 11.06 2.25 -1.34
C SER A 178 9.69 1.74 -1.79
N VAL A 179 9.14 0.79 -1.02
CA VAL A 179 7.90 0.12 -1.36
C VAL A 179 6.86 0.38 -0.27
N PRO A 180 5.64 0.80 -0.63
CA PRO A 180 4.56 0.90 0.32
C PRO A 180 3.98 -0.50 0.60
N VAL A 181 4.60 -1.23 1.52
CA VAL A 181 4.17 -2.59 1.84
C VAL A 181 2.73 -2.58 2.36
N MET A 182 1.89 -3.44 1.80
CA MET A 182 0.49 -3.55 2.18
C MET A 182 0.08 -5.00 2.36
N GLN A 183 -0.97 -5.22 3.15
CA GLN A 183 -1.61 -6.51 3.29
C GLN A 183 -3.13 -6.41 3.22
N ALA A 184 -3.77 -7.50 2.81
CA ALA A 184 -5.22 -7.68 2.92
C ALA A 184 -5.52 -9.11 3.39
N SER A 185 -6.69 -9.32 3.96
CA SER A 185 -7.19 -10.66 4.25
C SER A 185 -8.69 -10.72 4.01
N SER A 186 -9.17 -11.87 3.56
CA SER A 186 -10.60 -12.11 3.38
C SER A 186 -10.92 -13.60 3.55
N VAL A 187 -12.15 -13.90 3.92
CA VAL A 187 -12.67 -15.26 4.08
C VAL A 187 -13.98 -15.36 3.32
N SER A 188 -14.16 -16.42 2.53
CA SER A 188 -15.45 -16.70 1.89
C SER A 188 -15.79 -18.19 1.98
N GLY A 189 -17.06 -18.47 2.25
CA GLY A 189 -17.68 -19.79 2.05
C GLY A 189 -18.56 -19.86 0.79
N ASP A 190 -18.65 -18.75 0.05
CA ASP A 190 -19.44 -18.64 -1.17
C ASP A 190 -18.52 -18.29 -2.35
N PHE A 191 -18.27 -19.28 -3.20
CA PHE A 191 -17.41 -19.15 -4.38
C PHE A 191 -18.13 -18.56 -5.59
N SER A 192 -19.46 -18.35 -5.52
CA SER A 192 -20.23 -17.76 -6.62
C SER A 192 -20.05 -16.24 -6.74
N ARG A 193 -19.51 -15.61 -5.70
CA ARG A 193 -19.30 -14.16 -5.63
C ARG A 193 -17.81 -13.81 -5.69
N PRO A 194 -17.44 -12.67 -6.32
CA PRO A 194 -16.10 -12.15 -6.23
C PRO A 194 -15.69 -11.87 -4.78
N LEU A 195 -14.49 -12.30 -4.42
CA LEU A 195 -13.86 -11.99 -3.14
C LEU A 195 -13.08 -10.67 -3.26
N THR A 196 -13.52 -9.65 -2.52
CA THR A 196 -12.83 -8.35 -2.51
C THR A 196 -11.71 -8.33 -1.48
N LEU A 197 -10.52 -7.87 -1.90
CA LEU A 197 -9.37 -7.63 -1.03
C LEU A 197 -9.16 -6.12 -0.86
N SER A 198 -9.33 -5.65 0.37
CA SER A 198 -9.06 -4.27 0.78
C SER A 198 -7.74 -4.20 1.52
N PHE A 199 -6.78 -3.49 0.94
CA PHE A 199 -5.43 -3.41 1.48
C PHE A 199 -5.32 -2.36 2.58
N THR A 200 -4.45 -2.65 3.54
CA THR A 200 -3.97 -1.70 4.56
C THR A 200 -2.46 -1.62 4.50
N TYR A 201 -1.90 -0.42 4.68
CA TYR A 201 -0.46 -0.23 4.74
C TYR A 201 0.13 -0.89 5.98
N ARG A 202 1.38 -1.36 5.85
CA ARG A 202 2.20 -1.89 6.95
C ARG A 202 3.38 -0.97 7.28
N CYS A 203 3.35 0.23 6.72
CA CYS A 203 4.35 1.29 6.86
C CYS A 203 3.65 2.64 6.97
N SER A 204 4.40 3.65 7.40
CA SER A 204 4.07 5.06 7.17
C SER A 204 4.72 5.53 5.87
N ARG A 205 4.26 6.67 5.35
CA ARG A 205 4.89 7.43 4.29
C ARG A 205 5.53 8.68 4.88
N LEU A 206 6.78 8.92 4.52
CA LEU A 206 7.46 10.19 4.75
C LEU A 206 7.67 10.89 3.40
N ARG A 207 6.98 12.01 3.21
CA ARG A 207 7.07 12.83 1.99
C ARG A 207 8.14 13.89 2.19
N ILE A 208 9.28 13.71 1.54
CA ILE A 208 10.46 14.59 1.64
C ILE A 208 10.43 15.56 0.45
N PRO A 209 10.37 16.88 0.68
CA PRO A 209 10.41 17.86 -0.40
C PRO A 209 11.77 17.90 -1.10
N ALA A 210 11.78 18.33 -2.36
CA ALA A 210 13.02 18.59 -3.11
C ALA A 210 13.99 19.52 -2.34
N GLY A 211 15.30 19.27 -2.45
CA GLY A 211 16.35 20.04 -1.80
C GLY A 211 16.61 19.69 -0.32
N TYR A 212 15.82 18.79 0.29
CA TYR A 212 16.02 18.36 1.67
C TYR A 212 16.77 17.02 1.75
N SER A 213 17.87 17.00 2.49
CA SER A 213 18.43 15.75 3.03
C SER A 213 17.67 15.32 4.28
N LEU A 214 17.75 14.04 4.62
CA LEU A 214 17.12 13.45 5.80
C LEU A 214 18.13 12.65 6.62
N GLU A 215 18.04 12.76 7.95
CA GLU A 215 18.76 11.96 8.93
C GLU A 215 17.78 11.42 10.01
N MET A 216 17.94 10.15 10.40
CA MET A 216 17.12 9.47 11.41
C MET A 216 17.87 8.25 11.98
N GLU A 217 17.99 8.11 13.31
CA GLU A 217 18.88 7.10 13.92
C GLU A 217 18.36 5.67 13.90
N ASN A 218 17.05 5.46 14.09
CA ASN A 218 16.43 4.13 14.10
C ASN A 218 15.12 4.15 13.33
N TYR A 219 14.77 3.04 12.66
CA TYR A 219 13.51 2.93 11.94
C TYR A 219 13.13 1.46 11.71
N GLY A 220 11.83 1.19 11.62
CA GLY A 220 11.28 -0.11 11.24
C GLY A 220 11.00 -0.20 9.73
N TYR A 221 11.22 -1.35 9.12
CA TYR A 221 10.81 -1.63 7.73
C TYR A 221 10.68 -3.13 7.48
N TYR A 222 9.92 -3.53 6.45
CA TYR A 222 9.86 -4.92 6.02
C TYR A 222 10.96 -5.16 4.99
N ALA A 223 11.85 -6.12 5.25
CA ALA A 223 13.01 -6.41 4.39
C ALA A 223 12.77 -7.55 3.39
N SER A 224 11.77 -8.40 3.66
CA SER A 224 11.49 -9.54 2.81
C SER A 224 10.07 -10.10 3.01
N TYR A 225 9.64 -10.91 2.05
CA TYR A 225 8.44 -11.74 2.13
C TYR A 225 8.73 -13.12 1.55
N GLN A 226 8.32 -14.19 2.23
CA GLN A 226 8.38 -15.56 1.75
C GLN A 226 7.09 -15.91 1.00
N LEU A 227 7.21 -16.32 -0.26
CA LEU A 227 6.05 -16.75 -1.04
C LEU A 227 5.33 -17.92 -0.38
N GLY A 228 4.01 -17.79 -0.27
CA GLY A 228 3.14 -18.79 0.33
C GLY A 228 3.13 -18.78 1.85
N ASP A 229 3.82 -17.85 2.50
CA ASP A 229 3.64 -17.64 3.92
C ASP A 229 2.32 -16.89 4.20
N MET A 230 1.67 -17.27 5.30
CA MET A 230 0.40 -16.71 5.78
C MET A 230 0.59 -15.36 6.49
N SER A 231 1.83 -14.93 6.72
CA SER A 231 2.14 -13.65 7.35
C SER A 231 3.37 -13.00 6.72
N LEU A 232 3.39 -11.67 6.71
CA LEU A 232 4.65 -10.95 6.57
C LEU A 232 5.51 -11.23 7.81
N PRO A 233 6.83 -11.45 7.65
CA PRO A 233 7.75 -11.37 8.78
C PRO A 233 7.58 -10.05 9.52
N GLY A 234 7.85 -10.02 10.83
CA GLY A 234 7.86 -8.77 11.57
C GLY A 234 8.81 -7.74 10.94
N PRO A 235 8.57 -6.42 11.12
CA PRO A 235 9.48 -5.40 10.63
C PRO A 235 10.86 -5.57 11.26
N ASN A 236 11.89 -5.33 10.46
CA ASN A 236 13.26 -5.19 10.92
C ASN A 236 13.44 -3.78 11.46
N TYR A 237 14.15 -3.65 12.58
CA TYR A 237 14.51 -2.36 13.16
C TYR A 237 15.99 -2.11 12.90
N SER A 238 16.28 -1.12 12.07
CA SER A 238 17.64 -0.72 11.78
C SER A 238 18.17 0.14 12.92
N THR A 239 19.38 -0.17 13.39
CA THR A 239 20.19 0.71 14.25
C THR A 239 21.23 1.51 13.46
N THR A 240 21.31 1.27 12.14
CA THR A 240 22.11 2.10 11.25
C THR A 240 21.28 3.32 10.87
N PRO A 241 21.77 4.55 11.11
CA PRO A 241 21.03 5.75 10.78
C PRO A 241 20.66 5.83 9.30
N LEU A 242 19.40 6.15 9.02
CA LEU A 242 18.96 6.48 7.68
C LEU A 242 19.52 7.86 7.31
N GLN A 243 20.37 7.90 6.29
CA GLN A 243 20.89 9.13 5.72
C GLN A 243 20.53 9.19 4.24
N LEU A 244 19.75 10.20 3.86
CA LEU A 244 19.36 10.40 2.47
C LEU A 244 19.80 11.78 2.00
N SER A 245 20.64 11.84 0.96
CA SER A 245 21.07 13.11 0.34
C SER A 245 19.88 13.88 -0.23
N ALA A 246 20.01 15.20 -0.34
CA ALA A 246 19.01 16.03 -1.01
C ALA A 246 18.79 15.56 -2.46
N ALA A 247 17.54 15.60 -2.92
CA ALA A 247 17.15 15.24 -4.28
C ALA A 247 16.52 16.42 -4.99
N ASP A 248 16.63 16.48 -6.32
CA ASP A 248 16.07 17.57 -7.14
C ASP A 248 14.54 17.55 -7.22
N LYS A 249 13.92 16.47 -6.72
CA LYS A 249 12.47 16.26 -6.72
C LYS A 249 12.04 15.74 -5.37
N ASP A 250 10.78 16.00 -5.03
CA ASP A 250 10.14 15.36 -3.90
C ASP A 250 10.26 13.83 -4.03
N ARG A 251 10.44 13.17 -2.89
CA ARG A 251 10.49 11.71 -2.82
C ARG A 251 9.67 11.20 -1.64
N ASP A 252 9.11 10.02 -1.82
CA ASP A 252 8.45 9.27 -0.77
C ASP A 252 9.38 8.18 -0.25
N VAL A 253 9.40 8.04 1.07
CA VAL A 253 10.06 6.95 1.77
C VAL A 253 9.02 6.21 2.61
N PHE A 254 8.96 4.89 2.46
CA PHE A 254 8.06 4.05 3.23
C PHE A 254 8.82 3.32 4.34
N LEU A 255 8.49 3.64 5.59
CA LEU A 255 9.11 3.08 6.79
C LEU A 255 8.19 3.24 8.00
N LEU A 256 8.58 2.70 9.15
CA LEU A 256 7.96 2.93 10.44
C LEU A 256 8.89 3.83 11.26
N PRO A 257 8.45 5.05 11.65
CA PRO A 257 9.33 6.02 12.27
C PRO A 257 9.50 5.78 13.78
N VAL A 258 9.84 4.55 14.14
CA VAL A 258 9.97 4.08 15.52
C VAL A 258 11.26 3.31 15.72
N ALA A 259 11.77 3.32 16.96
CA ALA A 259 13.01 2.65 17.31
C ALA A 259 12.84 1.12 17.42
N ASP A 260 11.65 0.67 17.82
CA ASP A 260 11.40 -0.72 18.18
C ASP A 260 9.92 -1.10 18.02
N ALA A 261 9.62 -2.36 18.34
CA ALA A 261 8.25 -2.90 18.32
C ALA A 261 7.32 -2.29 19.38
N ASN A 262 7.87 -1.62 20.40
CA ASN A 262 7.10 -0.89 21.39
C ASN A 262 6.59 0.45 20.85
N GLY A 263 6.97 0.83 19.63
CA GLY A 263 6.43 2.02 18.97
C GLY A 263 7.03 3.32 19.47
N THR A 264 8.25 3.29 20.04
CA THR A 264 8.92 4.51 20.51
C THR A 264 9.26 5.42 19.32
N PRO A 265 8.65 6.62 19.17
CA PRO A 265 8.90 7.49 18.02
C PRO A 265 10.35 7.97 17.97
N VAL A 266 10.89 8.06 16.77
CA VAL A 266 12.26 8.53 16.55
C VAL A 266 12.21 9.90 15.85
N PRO A 267 12.96 10.90 16.35
CA PRO A 267 13.07 12.19 15.69
C PRO A 267 13.64 12.07 14.27
N VAL A 268 13.12 12.89 13.37
CA VAL A 268 13.58 12.99 11.99
C VAL A 268 14.14 14.39 11.78
N THR A 269 15.37 14.46 11.29
CA THR A 269 16.04 15.73 10.94
C THR A 269 16.07 15.92 9.43
N LEU A 270 15.63 17.09 8.98
CA LEU A 270 15.71 17.52 7.60
C LEU A 270 16.71 18.66 7.47
N THR A 271 17.52 18.65 6.43
CA THR A 271 18.45 19.76 6.12
C THR A 271 18.20 20.28 4.71
N LEU A 272 17.81 21.56 4.56
CA LEU A 272 17.64 22.20 3.26
C LEU A 272 19.01 22.59 2.68
N ASN A 273 19.40 21.99 1.56
CA ASN A 273 20.63 22.28 0.82
C ASN A 273 21.89 22.36 1.71
N GLY A 274 21.95 21.53 2.77
CA GLY A 274 23.07 21.51 3.73
C GLY A 274 23.14 22.68 4.72
N GLY A 275 22.18 23.60 4.69
CA GLY A 275 22.14 24.78 5.56
C GLY A 275 21.23 24.62 6.77
N ALA A 276 19.96 25.02 6.62
CA ALA A 276 19.00 25.05 7.71
C ALA A 276 18.54 23.64 8.09
N LYS A 277 18.49 23.36 9.39
CA LYS A 277 18.08 22.08 9.97
C LYS A 277 16.76 22.19 10.70
N TRP A 278 15.89 21.20 10.53
CA TRP A 278 14.64 21.07 11.27
C TRP A 278 14.47 19.65 11.76
N THR A 279 14.19 19.51 13.05
CA THR A 279 13.90 18.22 13.67
C THR A 279 12.44 18.16 14.06
N PHE A 280 11.76 17.07 13.74
CA PHE A 280 10.38 16.84 14.21
C PHE A 280 10.24 15.40 14.67
N THR A 281 9.29 15.17 15.58
CA THR A 281 8.97 13.83 16.05
C THR A 281 7.63 13.39 15.48
N PRO A 282 7.59 12.31 14.68
CA PRO A 282 6.36 11.70 14.19
C PRO A 282 5.44 11.33 15.36
N GLN A 283 4.23 11.87 15.38
CA GLN A 283 3.27 11.59 16.44
C GLN A 283 2.55 10.27 16.17
N LEU A 284 2.24 9.56 17.26
CA LEU A 284 1.23 8.51 17.24
C LEU A 284 -0.14 9.19 17.04
N PRO A 285 -0.94 8.77 16.04
CA PRO A 285 -2.38 9.03 16.09
C PRO A 285 -2.90 8.39 17.37
N THR A 286 -3.86 9.03 18.06
CA THR A 286 -4.50 8.53 19.28
C THR A 286 -4.71 7.01 19.21
N GLY A 287 -3.88 6.26 19.93
CA GLY A 287 -3.66 4.83 19.66
C GLY A 287 -3.21 4.07 20.90
N THR A 288 -2.98 2.78 20.73
CA THR A 288 -2.64 1.82 21.80
C THR A 288 -1.21 1.95 22.33
N GLY A 289 -0.37 2.75 21.67
CA GLY A 289 1.06 2.84 21.94
C GLY A 289 1.86 1.75 21.21
N SER A 290 1.34 1.20 20.11
CA SER A 290 1.96 0.12 19.35
C SER A 290 2.51 0.61 18.02
N VAL A 291 3.52 -0.08 17.48
CA VAL A 291 4.04 0.17 16.12
C VAL A 291 2.95 0.14 15.04
N THR A 292 1.86 -0.61 15.24
CA THR A 292 0.74 -0.65 14.27
C THR A 292 -0.02 0.66 14.18
N ASP A 293 0.05 1.53 15.19
CA ASP A 293 -0.61 2.84 15.17
C ASP A 293 0.02 3.77 14.11
N TYR A 294 1.24 3.46 13.65
CA TYR A 294 1.94 4.19 12.59
C TYR A 294 1.55 3.73 11.18
N TYR A 295 0.76 2.67 11.05
CA TYR A 295 0.39 2.14 9.73
C TYR A 295 -0.52 3.10 8.97
N GLY A 296 -0.21 3.32 7.70
CA GLY A 296 -1.00 4.18 6.82
C GLY A 296 -0.93 5.67 7.16
N GLN A 297 0.00 6.08 8.02
CA GLN A 297 0.24 7.49 8.33
C GLN A 297 1.12 8.14 7.27
N SER A 298 0.82 9.39 6.90
CA SER A 298 1.67 10.23 6.05
C SER A 298 2.16 11.44 6.82
N TYR A 299 3.48 11.61 6.84
CA TYR A 299 4.16 12.77 7.38
C TYR A 299 4.60 13.65 6.20
N THR A 300 3.86 14.73 5.96
CA THR A 300 4.19 15.71 4.91
C THR A 300 4.92 16.88 5.54
N LEU A 301 6.09 17.18 4.98
CA LEU A 301 7.00 18.17 5.53
C LEU A 301 6.76 19.50 4.83
N PRO A 302 6.48 20.60 5.56
CA PRO A 302 6.26 21.89 4.93
C PRO A 302 7.52 22.35 4.21
N ALA A 303 7.38 22.94 3.01
CA ALA A 303 8.46 23.69 2.38
C ALA A 303 8.72 24.94 3.24
N LEU A 304 9.74 24.87 4.08
CA LEU A 304 10.13 25.99 4.92
C LEU A 304 10.96 26.91 4.03
N GLY A 305 10.40 28.08 3.69
CA GLY A 305 11.10 29.08 2.88
C GLY A 305 12.46 29.45 3.48
N SER A 306 13.31 30.11 2.70
CA SER A 306 14.60 30.64 3.13
C SER A 306 14.41 31.75 4.18
N GLY A 307 14.07 31.36 5.40
CA GLY A 307 13.87 32.21 6.56
C GLY A 307 14.49 31.48 7.74
N SER A 308 15.51 32.10 8.32
CA SER A 308 16.16 31.63 9.55
C SER A 308 15.14 31.60 10.68
N VAL A 309 14.56 30.44 10.97
CA VAL A 309 14.04 30.19 12.31
C VAL A 309 15.19 29.59 13.08
N THR A 310 15.98 30.45 13.71
CA THR A 310 16.95 30.02 14.72
C THR A 310 16.16 29.46 15.90
N PRO A 311 16.34 28.20 16.31
CA PRO A 311 15.76 27.72 17.56
C PRO A 311 16.40 28.51 18.73
N GLY A 312 15.61 29.27 19.48
CA GLY A 312 16.07 29.93 20.71
C GLY A 312 16.02 31.48 20.77
N GLY A 313 15.20 32.15 19.97
CA GLY A 313 14.83 33.54 20.25
C GLY A 313 13.62 33.59 21.19
N MET A 314 13.83 34.07 22.42
CA MET A 314 12.89 34.13 23.56
C MET A 314 11.43 34.47 23.22
#